data_AF-A0A349GVN3-F1
#
_entry.id   AF-A0A349GVN3-F1
#
_cell.length_a   1.000
_cell.length_b   1.000
_cell.length_c   1.000
_cell.angle_alpha   90.00
_cell.angle_beta   90.00
_cell.angle_gamma   90.00
#
_symmetry.space_group_name_H-M   'P 1'
#
loop_
_entity.id
_entity.type
_entity.pdbx_description
1 polymer ?
#
loop_
_entity_poly.entity_id
_entity_poly.type
_entity_poly.pdbx_seq_one_letter_code
_entity_poly.pdbx_strand_id
1 'polypeptide(L)'
;MNTKQGMALLLVLCLTFPAMLAVAMMGSMAAGFALRARSTVQVEQAFFIAEGGIERGVQYIADGLPVPATLSESLGAGGFNVVILVENPAGGSSVVNGTIRINPNNSPDASFFAMLPDGSYITRQDLLDGFDGYNGPAKRVHFRPMGGGSQAG
;
A
#
# COMPACT_ATOMS: atom_id res chain seq x y z
N MET A 1 33.95 29.62 57.43
CA MET A 1 33.19 28.47 56.91
C MET A 1 34.01 27.21 57.21
N ASN A 2 33.53 26.31 58.07
CA ASN A 2 34.34 25.20 58.58
C ASN A 2 34.52 24.13 57.48
N THR A 3 35.76 23.80 57.13
CA THR A 3 36.12 22.80 56.11
C THR A 3 35.44 21.44 56.32
N LYS A 4 35.13 21.08 57.58
CA LYS A 4 34.37 19.87 57.94
C LYS A 4 32.92 19.88 57.47
N GLN A 5 32.27 21.05 57.45
CA GLN A 5 30.89 21.19 56.94
C GLN A 5 30.83 21.09 55.41
N GLY A 6 31.87 21.56 54.71
CA GLY A 6 31.99 21.42 53.25
C GLY A 6 32.17 19.96 52.80
N MET A 7 33.01 19.19 53.52
CA MET A 7 33.20 17.76 53.19
C MET A 7 31.95 16.91 53.45
N ALA A 8 31.21 17.18 54.52
CA ALA A 8 29.97 16.47 54.82
C ALA A 8 28.92 16.69 53.72
N LEU A 9 28.81 17.93 53.21
CA LEU A 9 27.86 18.28 52.15
C LEU A 9 28.24 17.64 50.81
N LEU A 10 29.54 17.57 50.49
CA LEU A 10 30.05 16.87 49.31
C LEU A 10 29.77 15.36 49.36
N LEU A 11 29.95 14.72 50.52
CA LEU A 11 29.66 13.30 50.70
C LEU A 11 28.17 12.99 50.53
N VAL A 12 27.29 13.82 51.10
CA VAL A 12 25.84 13.67 50.96
C VAL A 12 25.40 13.89 49.51
N LEU A 13 25.96 14.88 48.81
CA LEU A 13 25.66 15.12 47.41
C LEU A 13 26.12 13.94 46.52
N CYS A 14 27.34 13.44 46.75
CA CYS A 14 27.91 12.33 46.00
C CYS A 14 27.18 11.00 46.22
N LEU A 15 26.50 10.81 47.36
CA LEU A 15 25.75 9.58 47.64
C LEU A 15 24.28 9.68 47.20
N THR A 16 23.65 10.85 47.33
CA THR A 16 22.23 11.02 46.99
C THR A 16 22.00 11.18 45.49
N PHE A 17 22.91 11.81 44.76
CA PHE A 17 22.80 11.99 43.31
C PHE A 17 22.77 10.65 42.51
N PRO A 18 23.69 9.68 42.72
CA PRO A 18 23.62 8.41 42.01
C PRO A 18 22.41 7.55 42.43
N ALA A 19 21.95 7.67 43.68
CA ALA A 19 20.74 6.97 44.13
C ALA A 19 19.48 7.49 43.41
N MET A 20 19.34 8.82 43.25
CA MET A 20 18.23 9.41 42.49
C MET A 20 18.29 9.05 41.01
N LEU A 21 19.50 9.01 40.42
CA LEU A 21 19.69 8.60 39.03
C LEU A 21 19.29 7.14 38.80
N ALA A 22 19.65 6.24 39.73
CA ALA A 22 19.29 4.83 39.67
C ALA A 22 17.77 4.62 39.74
N VAL A 23 17.07 5.32 40.62
CA VAL A 23 15.59 5.24 40.71
C VAL A 23 14.93 5.78 39.44
N ALA A 24 15.42 6.89 38.88
CA ALA A 24 14.91 7.44 37.63
C ALA A 24 15.11 6.48 36.44
N MET A 25 16.26 5.80 36.37
CA MET A 25 16.54 4.79 35.35
C MET A 25 15.68 3.53 35.51
N MET A 26 15.45 3.05 36.73
CA MET A 26 14.53 1.91 36.96
C MET A 26 13.08 2.26 36.57
N GLY A 27 12.63 3.48 36.87
CA GLY A 27 11.31 3.96 36.48
C GLY A 27 11.11 4.03 34.96
N SER A 28 12.12 4.50 34.22
CA SER A 28 12.06 4.57 32.75
C SER A 28 12.12 3.20 32.08
N MET A 29 12.89 2.26 32.65
CA MET A 29 12.91 0.86 32.18
C MET A 29 11.57 0.15 32.43
N ALA A 30 10.97 0.29 33.61
CA ALA A 30 9.68 -0.30 33.94
C ALA A 30 8.55 0.22 33.01
N ALA A 31 8.55 1.51 32.71
CA ALA A 31 7.62 2.11 31.75
C ALA A 31 7.83 1.55 30.33
N GLY A 32 9.09 1.36 29.90
CA GLY A 32 9.42 0.76 28.61
C GLY A 32 8.92 -0.68 28.47
N PHE A 33 9.05 -1.51 29.51
CA PHE A 33 8.51 -2.87 29.51
C PHE A 33 6.98 -2.91 29.47
N ALA A 34 6.31 -2.02 30.22
CA ALA A 34 4.85 -1.94 30.24
C ALA A 34 4.28 -1.54 28.86
N LEU A 35 4.93 -0.61 28.15
CA LEU A 35 4.53 -0.23 26.78
C LEU A 35 4.70 -1.38 25.80
N ARG A 36 5.82 -2.11 25.87
CA ARG A 36 6.09 -3.28 25.02
C ARG A 36 5.08 -4.41 25.28
N ALA A 37 4.77 -4.68 26.54
CA ALA A 37 3.77 -5.69 26.90
C ALA A 37 2.38 -5.34 26.33
N ARG A 38 1.97 -4.07 26.41
CA ARG A 38 0.71 -3.61 25.81
C ARG A 38 0.69 -3.74 24.30
N SER A 39 1.80 -3.43 23.62
CA SER A 39 1.89 -3.62 22.17
C SER A 39 1.78 -5.09 21.76
N THR A 40 2.38 -6.01 22.53
CA THR A 40 2.27 -7.45 22.23
C THR A 40 0.82 -7.92 22.34
N VAL A 41 0.12 -7.54 23.41
CA VAL A 41 -1.30 -7.91 23.60
C VAL A 41 -2.19 -7.35 22.48
N GLN A 42 -1.95 -6.11 22.05
CA GLN A 42 -2.71 -5.50 20.94
C GLN A 42 -2.47 -6.23 19.62
N VAL A 43 -1.23 -6.66 19.36
CA VAL A 43 -0.88 -7.42 18.16
C VAL A 43 -1.54 -8.81 18.19
N GLU A 44 -1.46 -9.52 19.32
CA GLU A 44 -2.15 -10.81 19.49
C GLU A 44 -3.66 -10.68 19.28
N GLN A 45 -4.27 -9.62 19.82
CA GLN A 45 -5.69 -9.35 19.63
C GLN A 45 -6.04 -9.06 18.16
N ALA A 46 -5.19 -8.31 17.45
CA ALA A 46 -5.38 -8.05 16.02
C ALA A 46 -5.30 -9.34 15.19
N PHE A 47 -4.34 -10.23 15.50
CA PHE A 47 -4.23 -11.52 14.84
C PHE A 47 -5.45 -12.41 15.09
N PHE A 48 -5.92 -12.47 16.32
CA PHE A 48 -7.13 -13.23 16.66
C PHE A 48 -8.36 -12.75 15.87
N ILE A 49 -8.54 -11.43 15.74
CA ILE A 49 -9.64 -10.85 14.95
C ILE A 49 -9.48 -11.17 13.46
N ALA A 50 -8.25 -11.08 12.94
CA ALA A 50 -7.97 -11.39 11.54
C ALA A 50 -8.22 -12.87 11.21
N GLU A 51 -7.81 -13.79 12.08
CA GLU A 51 -8.03 -15.24 11.94
C GLU A 51 -9.53 -15.55 11.89
N GLY A 52 -10.31 -15.05 12.84
CA GLY A 52 -11.76 -15.26 12.84
C GLY A 52 -12.46 -14.61 11.64
N GLY A 53 -11.94 -13.49 11.12
CA GLY A 53 -12.41 -12.91 9.86
C GLY A 53 -12.18 -13.84 8.67
N ILE A 54 -10.97 -14.41 8.57
CA ILE A 54 -10.61 -15.37 7.52
C ILE A 54 -11.51 -16.61 7.61
N GLU A 55 -11.73 -17.16 8.80
CA GLU A 55 -12.61 -18.32 9.01
C GLU A 55 -14.03 -18.07 8.50
N ARG A 56 -14.61 -16.89 8.80
CA ARG A 56 -15.93 -16.52 8.28
C ARG A 56 -15.93 -16.31 6.78
N GLY A 57 -14.86 -15.74 6.22
CA GLY A 57 -14.67 -15.63 4.77
C GLY A 57 -14.64 -17.01 4.10
N VAL A 58 -13.91 -17.96 4.68
CA VAL A 58 -13.84 -19.35 4.19
C VAL A 58 -15.20 -20.02 4.29
N GLN A 59 -15.92 -19.85 5.39
CA GLN A 59 -17.27 -20.39 5.55
C GLN A 59 -18.24 -19.81 4.51
N TYR A 60 -18.20 -18.49 4.27
CA TYR A 60 -19.03 -17.83 3.26
C TYR A 60 -18.82 -18.43 1.86
N ILE A 61 -17.57 -18.77 1.52
CA ILE A 61 -17.23 -19.47 0.26
C ILE A 61 -17.75 -20.91 0.28
N ALA A 62 -17.56 -21.62 1.40
CA ALA A 62 -18.00 -23.01 1.56
C ALA A 62 -19.53 -23.16 1.44
N ASP A 63 -20.28 -22.14 1.89
CA ASP A 63 -21.74 -22.08 1.75
C ASP A 63 -22.21 -21.80 0.31
N GLY A 64 -21.29 -21.57 -0.63
CA GLY A 64 -21.59 -21.33 -2.04
C GLY A 64 -22.25 -19.98 -2.31
N LEU A 65 -22.05 -19.00 -1.41
CA LEU A 65 -22.63 -17.67 -1.56
C LEU A 65 -21.96 -16.89 -2.70
N PRO A 66 -22.65 -15.89 -3.29
CA PRO A 66 -22.12 -15.14 -4.42
C PRO A 66 -20.79 -14.43 -4.09
N VAL A 67 -19.83 -14.55 -5.01
CA VAL A 67 -18.52 -13.89 -5.01
C VAL A 67 -18.41 -13.09 -6.32
N PRO A 68 -17.85 -11.85 -6.35
CA PRO A 68 -17.14 -11.15 -5.28
C PRO A 68 -18.03 -10.62 -4.16
N ALA A 69 -17.48 -10.57 -2.94
CA ALA A 69 -18.18 -10.12 -1.75
C ALA A 69 -17.24 -9.39 -0.79
N THR A 70 -17.84 -8.61 0.11
CA THR A 70 -17.12 -7.93 1.20
C THR A 70 -17.92 -8.17 2.49
N LEU A 71 -17.30 -8.81 3.46
CA LEU A 71 -17.90 -9.13 4.76
C LEU A 71 -17.34 -8.16 5.80
N SER A 72 -18.20 -7.42 6.48
CA SER A 72 -17.81 -6.48 7.53
C SER A 72 -18.56 -6.81 8.80
N GLU A 73 -17.84 -7.37 9.77
CA GLU A 73 -18.44 -7.88 11.01
C GLU A 73 -17.52 -7.60 12.21
N SER A 74 -18.04 -7.85 13.41
CA SER A 74 -17.31 -7.71 14.67
C SER A 74 -16.99 -9.07 15.28
N LEU A 75 -15.80 -9.19 15.86
CA LEU A 75 -15.39 -10.33 16.68
C LEU A 75 -14.79 -9.85 18.00
N GLY A 76 -15.45 -10.17 19.11
CA GLY A 76 -15.08 -9.66 20.43
C GLY A 76 -15.16 -8.13 20.49
N ALA A 77 -14.05 -7.49 20.85
CA ALA A 77 -13.95 -6.02 20.98
C ALA A 77 -13.46 -5.30 19.71
N GLY A 78 -13.26 -6.00 18.59
CA GLY A 78 -12.80 -5.40 17.34
C GLY A 78 -13.65 -5.78 16.12
N GLY A 79 -13.37 -5.12 15.00
CA GLY A 79 -14.03 -5.34 13.73
C GLY A 79 -13.04 -5.84 12.68
N PHE A 80 -13.53 -6.60 11.72
CA PHE A 80 -12.75 -7.02 10.55
C PHE A 80 -13.54 -6.74 9.27
N ASN A 81 -12.79 -6.65 8.17
CA ASN A 81 -13.34 -6.63 6.83
C ASN A 81 -12.63 -7.69 5.98
N VAL A 82 -13.38 -8.60 5.39
CA VAL A 82 -12.88 -9.66 4.52
C VAL A 82 -13.40 -9.41 3.12
N VAL A 83 -12.47 -9.18 2.19
CA VAL A 83 -12.78 -8.98 0.77
C VAL A 83 -12.51 -10.29 0.04
N ILE A 84 -13.53 -10.85 -0.59
CA ILE A 84 -13.45 -12.08 -1.37
C ILE A 84 -13.55 -11.70 -2.84
N LEU A 85 -12.49 -11.98 -3.59
CA LEU A 85 -12.39 -11.70 -5.03
C LEU A 85 -12.22 -13.01 -5.77
N VAL A 86 -12.87 -13.13 -6.94
CA VAL A 86 -12.55 -14.22 -7.87
C VAL A 86 -11.28 -13.83 -8.59
N GLU A 87 -10.15 -14.41 -8.21
CA GLU A 87 -8.97 -14.41 -9.06
C GLU A 87 -9.18 -15.46 -10.15
N ASN A 88 -9.20 -15.02 -11.40
CA ASN A 88 -9.21 -15.96 -12.52
C ASN A 88 -7.78 -16.52 -12.64
N PRO A 89 -7.53 -17.81 -12.33
CA PRO A 89 -6.17 -18.37 -12.27
C PRO A 89 -5.49 -18.44 -13.65
N ALA A 90 -6.26 -18.24 -14.72
CA ALA A 90 -5.71 -17.89 -16.02
C ALA A 90 -5.51 -16.37 -16.02
N GLY A 91 -4.25 -15.90 -15.96
CA GLY A 91 -3.88 -14.49 -16.07
C GLY A 91 -4.75 -13.75 -17.10
N GLY A 92 -5.80 -13.11 -16.59
CA GLY A 92 -6.95 -12.76 -17.40
C GLY A 92 -6.53 -11.76 -18.46
N SER A 93 -6.76 -12.09 -19.73
CA SER A 93 -6.75 -11.09 -20.79
C SER A 93 -7.75 -10.01 -20.42
N SER A 94 -7.24 -8.92 -19.85
CA SER A 94 -8.02 -7.73 -19.54
C SER A 94 -8.29 -7.06 -20.87
N VAL A 95 -9.46 -7.34 -21.45
CA VAL A 95 -9.88 -6.69 -22.70
C VAL A 95 -10.29 -5.27 -22.36
N VAL A 96 -9.41 -4.32 -22.65
CA VAL A 96 -9.73 -2.90 -22.60
C VAL A 96 -10.41 -2.53 -23.92
N ASN A 97 -11.73 -2.32 -23.87
CA ASN A 97 -12.50 -1.83 -25.01
C ASN A 97 -12.59 -0.30 -24.97
N GLY A 98 -12.44 0.34 -26.12
CA GLY A 98 -12.60 1.78 -26.24
C GLY A 98 -12.45 2.26 -27.68
N THR A 99 -12.91 3.48 -27.92
CA THR A 99 -12.70 4.19 -29.19
C THR A 99 -11.81 5.38 -28.95
N ILE A 100 -10.74 5.52 -29.72
CA ILE A 100 -9.86 6.67 -29.65
C ILE A 100 -9.92 7.38 -31.00
N ARG A 101 -10.31 8.65 -30.99
CA ARG A 101 -10.29 9.50 -32.20
C ARG A 101 -8.99 10.29 -32.19
N ILE A 102 -8.10 9.96 -33.12
CA ILE A 102 -6.85 10.68 -33.34
C ILE A 102 -7.08 11.61 -34.54
N ASN A 103 -6.79 12.90 -34.40
CA ASN A 103 -6.70 13.82 -35.53
C ASN A 103 -5.22 14.08 -35.84
N PRO A 104 -4.63 13.40 -36.85
CA PRO A 104 -3.20 13.51 -37.15
C PRO A 104 -2.75 14.93 -37.53
N ASN A 105 -3.70 15.76 -37.98
CA ASN A 105 -3.45 17.12 -38.42
C ASN A 105 -3.35 18.13 -37.27
N ASN A 106 -3.93 17.82 -36.10
CA ASN A 106 -4.02 18.77 -34.99
C ASN A 106 -2.99 18.53 -33.86
N SER A 107 -2.15 17.50 -34.01
CA SER A 107 -1.11 17.17 -33.04
C SER A 107 0.11 16.57 -33.77
N PRO A 108 0.94 17.38 -34.45
CA PRO A 108 2.19 16.91 -35.07
C PRO A 108 3.12 16.27 -34.02
N ASP A 109 2.97 16.70 -32.77
CA ASP A 109 3.76 16.29 -31.62
C ASP A 109 3.16 15.09 -30.87
N ALA A 110 2.36 14.23 -31.49
CA ALA A 110 1.93 12.97 -30.85
C ALA A 110 2.50 11.77 -31.59
N SER A 111 3.23 10.91 -30.89
CA SER A 111 3.58 9.59 -31.37
C SER A 111 2.60 8.57 -30.81
N PHE A 112 2.06 7.75 -31.69
CA PHE A 112 1.33 6.56 -31.27
C PHE A 112 1.79 5.38 -32.11
N PHE A 113 1.68 4.19 -31.53
CA PHE A 113 1.72 2.96 -32.29
C PHE A 113 0.71 1.96 -31.73
N ALA A 114 0.10 1.20 -32.61
CA ALA A 114 -0.70 0.02 -32.28
C ALA A 114 0.00 -1.22 -32.82
N MET A 115 0.37 -2.16 -31.94
CA MET A 115 0.88 -3.47 -32.34
C MET A 115 -0.30 -4.40 -32.61
N LEU A 116 -0.38 -4.93 -33.83
CA LEU A 116 -1.42 -5.86 -34.27
C LEU A 116 -1.13 -7.30 -33.79
N PRO A 117 -2.08 -8.24 -33.89
CA PRO A 117 -1.89 -9.62 -33.44
C PRO A 117 -0.78 -10.37 -34.19
N ASP A 118 -0.52 -10.00 -35.44
CA ASP A 118 0.55 -10.54 -36.29
C ASP A 118 1.94 -9.94 -35.98
N GLY A 119 2.01 -8.96 -35.07
CA GLY A 119 3.25 -8.26 -34.70
C GLY A 119 3.59 -7.06 -35.58
N SER A 120 2.79 -6.77 -36.62
CA SER A 120 2.92 -5.53 -37.39
C SER A 120 2.48 -4.31 -36.55
N TYR A 121 2.83 -3.12 -37.03
CA TYR A 121 2.53 -1.86 -36.35
C TYR A 121 1.72 -0.93 -37.24
N ILE A 122 0.72 -0.28 -36.65
CA ILE A 122 0.09 0.92 -37.20
C ILE A 122 0.67 2.11 -36.45
N THR A 123 1.24 3.04 -37.19
CA THR A 123 1.88 4.26 -36.69
C THR A 123 1.18 5.50 -37.23
N ARG A 124 1.65 6.68 -36.82
CA ARG A 124 1.16 7.96 -37.37
C ARG A 124 1.32 8.05 -38.88
N GLN A 125 2.41 7.54 -39.44
CA GLN A 125 2.68 7.66 -40.87
C GLN A 125 1.60 6.95 -41.68
N ASP A 126 1.16 5.79 -41.20
CA ASP A 126 0.10 5.02 -41.84
C ASP A 126 -1.22 5.80 -41.88
N LEU A 127 -1.52 6.64 -40.88
CA LEU A 127 -2.75 7.47 -40.89
C LEU A 127 -2.73 8.65 -41.87
N LEU A 128 -1.55 9.10 -42.31
CA LEU A 128 -1.43 10.28 -43.18
C LEU A 128 -1.66 9.95 -44.65
N ASP A 129 -1.51 8.68 -45.04
CA ASP A 129 -1.55 8.23 -46.43
C ASP A 129 -2.94 7.75 -46.88
N GLY A 130 -4.01 8.33 -46.32
CA GLY A 130 -5.40 7.99 -46.69
C GLY A 130 -5.91 6.68 -46.08
N PHE A 131 -5.42 6.30 -44.91
CA PHE A 131 -5.82 5.08 -44.23
C PHE A 131 -7.23 5.16 -43.66
N ASP A 132 -8.08 4.20 -44.03
CA ASP A 132 -9.49 4.11 -43.64
C ASP A 132 -9.71 3.84 -42.13
N GLY A 133 -8.64 3.54 -41.40
CA GLY A 133 -8.66 3.19 -39.99
C GLY A 133 -8.46 1.69 -39.75
N TYR A 134 -8.30 1.32 -38.48
CA TYR A 134 -8.18 -0.06 -38.06
C TYR A 134 -9.29 -0.40 -37.08
N ASN A 135 -10.07 -1.42 -37.41
CA ASN A 135 -11.09 -1.99 -36.55
C ASN A 135 -10.75 -3.45 -36.27
N GLY A 136 -10.17 -3.71 -35.11
CA GLY A 136 -9.72 -5.04 -34.72
C GLY A 136 -8.96 -5.03 -33.40
N PRO A 137 -8.58 -6.22 -32.90
CA PRO A 137 -7.85 -6.33 -31.65
C PRO A 137 -6.40 -5.86 -31.82
N ALA A 138 -5.95 -4.95 -30.96
CA ALA A 138 -4.53 -4.63 -30.85
C ALA A 138 -3.93 -5.36 -29.66
N LYS A 139 -2.71 -5.90 -29.83
CA LYS A 139 -1.92 -6.49 -28.74
C LYS A 139 -1.38 -5.41 -27.80
N ARG A 140 -1.06 -4.22 -28.35
CA ARG A 140 -0.54 -3.10 -27.56
C ARG A 140 -0.93 -1.73 -28.15
N VAL A 141 -1.63 -0.97 -27.33
CA VAL A 141 -1.88 0.48 -27.30
C VAL A 141 -0.69 1.32 -26.80
N HIS A 142 0.01 2.16 -27.57
CA HIS A 142 0.90 3.17 -26.94
C HIS A 142 0.71 4.56 -27.50
N PHE A 143 0.62 5.54 -26.60
CA PHE A 143 0.47 6.97 -26.87
C PHE A 143 1.55 7.73 -26.12
N ARG A 144 2.24 8.63 -26.81
CA ARG A 144 3.23 9.51 -26.20
C ARG A 144 3.14 10.90 -26.84
N PRO A 145 3.09 11.98 -26.04
CA PRO A 145 3.35 13.31 -26.56
C PRO A 145 4.84 13.39 -26.96
N MET A 146 5.12 13.67 -28.23
CA MET A 146 6.42 14.13 -28.72
C MET A 146 6.67 15.58 -28.26
N GLY A 147 6.94 15.74 -26.97
CA GLY A 147 7.54 16.94 -26.40
C GLY A 147 8.51 16.49 -25.32
N GLY A 148 9.62 17.20 -25.11
CA GLY A 148 10.58 16.87 -24.05
C GLY A 148 9.81 16.77 -22.73
N GLY A 149 9.72 15.56 -22.18
CA GLY A 149 8.71 15.11 -21.21
C GLY A 149 8.70 15.78 -19.84
N SER A 150 8.71 17.11 -19.80
CA SER A 150 8.43 17.90 -18.61
C SER A 150 6.93 18.19 -18.60
N GLN A 151 6.17 17.31 -17.95
CA GLN A 151 4.93 17.75 -17.31
C GLN A 151 5.36 18.50 -16.05
N ALA A 152 5.39 19.83 -16.12
CA ALA A 152 5.41 20.65 -14.92
C ALA A 152 3.98 20.60 -14.33
N GLY A 153 3.85 19.92 -13.19
CA GLY A 153 2.70 20.05 -12.30
C GLY A 153 2.92 21.19 -11.33
#